data_AF-A0A8S9YTI0-F1
#
_entry.id   AF-A0A8S9YTI0-F1
#
_cell.length_a   1.000
_cell.length_b   1.000
_cell.length_c   1.000
_cell.angle_alpha   90.00
_cell.angle_beta   90.00
_cell.angle_gamma   90.00
#
_symmetry.space_group_name_H-M   'P 1'
#
loop_
_entity.id
_entity.type
_entity.pdbx_description
1 polymer ?
#
loop_
_entity_poly.entity_id
_entity_poly.type
_entity_poly.pdbx_seq_one_letter_code
_entity_poly.pdbx_strand_id
1 'polypeptide(L)'
;MLENANPTLFSVRPRLPFRSGTWNLSPDEVWDGSRQPIDVHEIFEHIRDIRDPEHPHSLEVLGVVSEEAITVDDSEGRVSVQFTPTIPGCSMATLIGLAIKVKLLRSLPSRFKSEVRIAAGTHNTEDEINKQLADKERVAAALENMTLLKLVNSCLAPVHTTPDDEIEI
;
A
#
# COMPACT_ATOMS: atom_id res chain seq x y z
N MET A 1 17.43 17.76 -19.00
CA MET A 1 16.07 17.22 -18.94
C MET A 1 16.24 15.75 -18.60
N LEU A 2 15.99 15.37 -17.34
CA LEU A 2 16.08 13.97 -16.95
C LEU A 2 14.81 13.31 -17.49
N GLU A 3 14.95 12.57 -18.57
CA GLU A 3 13.84 11.87 -19.22
C GLU A 3 13.21 10.91 -18.19
N ASN A 4 11.91 11.05 -18.01
CA ASN A 4 11.12 10.22 -17.11
C ASN A 4 11.02 8.83 -17.76
N ALA A 5 12.01 7.98 -17.50
CA ALA A 5 12.04 6.62 -18.02
C ALA A 5 10.78 5.87 -17.54
N ASN A 6 10.16 5.13 -18.46
CA ASN A 6 8.96 4.36 -18.14
C ASN A 6 9.28 3.39 -17.00
N PRO A 7 8.49 3.32 -15.91
CA PRO A 7 8.83 2.48 -14.78
C PRO A 7 8.85 1.01 -15.19
N THR A 8 9.76 0.24 -14.60
CA THR A 8 9.83 -1.21 -14.79
C THR A 8 8.61 -1.87 -14.15
N LEU A 9 7.81 -2.55 -14.96
CA LEU A 9 6.63 -3.28 -14.48
C LEU A 9 7.04 -4.68 -14.02
N PHE A 10 6.63 -5.06 -12.81
CA PHE A 10 6.85 -6.37 -12.23
C PHE A 10 5.63 -7.27 -12.47
N SER A 11 5.88 -8.58 -12.63
CA SER A 11 4.81 -9.57 -12.73
C SER A 11 4.11 -9.70 -11.39
N VAL A 12 2.82 -9.37 -11.36
CA VAL A 12 1.99 -9.44 -10.16
C VAL A 12 1.43 -10.84 -9.97
N ARG A 13 1.33 -11.29 -8.72
CA ARG A 13 0.69 -12.59 -8.43
C ARG A 13 -0.81 -12.45 -8.71
N PRO A 14 -1.43 -13.35 -9.50
CA PRO A 14 -2.86 -13.31 -9.71
C PRO A 14 -3.56 -13.46 -8.36
N ARG A 15 -4.59 -12.64 -8.13
CA ARG A 15 -5.47 -12.87 -6.99
C ARG A 15 -6.12 -14.23 -7.17
N LEU A 16 -6.11 -15.04 -6.13
CA LEU A 16 -6.95 -16.23 -6.12
C LEU A 16 -8.40 -15.77 -6.38
N PRO A 17 -9.10 -16.36 -7.36
CA PRO A 17 -10.42 -15.89 -7.74
C PRO A 17 -11.33 -15.93 -6.51
N PHE A 18 -12.02 -14.83 -6.25
CA PHE A 18 -13.12 -14.80 -5.30
C PHE A 18 -14.19 -15.75 -5.83
N ARG A 19 -14.11 -17.04 -5.45
CA ARG A 19 -15.14 -18.01 -5.77
C ARG A 19 -16.40 -17.57 -5.04
N SER A 20 -17.29 -16.88 -5.75
CA SER A 20 -18.74 -16.89 -5.53
C SER A 20 -19.15 -16.99 -4.05
N GLY A 21 -18.73 -16.03 -3.21
CA GLY A 21 -19.21 -15.90 -1.83
C GLY A 21 -18.55 -16.81 -0.79
N THR A 22 -17.53 -17.59 -1.14
CA THR A 22 -16.66 -18.26 -0.18
C THR A 22 -15.29 -17.61 -0.24
N TRP A 23 -14.87 -16.97 0.86
CA TRP A 23 -13.45 -16.64 1.09
C TRP A 23 -12.59 -17.87 0.81
N ASN A 24 -11.31 -17.65 0.44
CA ASN A 24 -10.29 -18.69 0.21
C ASN A 24 -9.98 -19.54 1.45
N LEU A 25 -11.00 -20.05 2.14
CA LEU A 25 -10.85 -21.11 3.09
C LEU A 25 -10.43 -22.31 2.26
N SER A 26 -9.23 -22.83 2.53
CA SER A 26 -8.96 -24.22 2.19
C SER A 26 -10.16 -25.06 2.65
N PRO A 27 -10.56 -26.13 1.95
CA PRO A 27 -11.68 -26.98 2.36
C PRO A 27 -11.57 -27.48 3.82
N ASP A 28 -10.36 -27.41 4.39
CA ASP A 28 -10.01 -27.78 5.76
C ASP A 28 -10.02 -26.61 6.77
N GLU A 29 -10.07 -25.34 6.32
CA GLU A 29 -10.19 -24.15 7.17
C GLU A 29 -11.67 -23.89 7.51
N VAL A 30 -12.20 -24.68 8.43
CA VAL A 30 -13.43 -24.33 9.12
C VAL A 30 -13.09 -23.30 10.19
N TRP A 31 -13.71 -22.12 10.14
CA TRP A 31 -13.55 -21.11 11.19
C TRP A 31 -13.94 -21.69 12.56
N ASP A 32 -13.00 -21.75 13.48
CA ASP A 32 -13.13 -22.40 14.80
C ASP A 32 -13.73 -21.48 15.88
N GLY A 33 -14.10 -20.24 15.53
CA GLY A 33 -14.60 -19.24 16.47
C GLY A 33 -13.50 -18.37 17.08
N SER A 34 -12.22 -18.71 16.87
CA SER A 34 -11.08 -17.97 17.40
C SER A 34 -10.76 -16.75 16.56
N ARG A 35 -10.04 -15.80 17.17
CA ARG A 35 -9.57 -14.61 16.47
C ARG A 35 -8.40 -14.98 15.56
N GLN A 36 -8.55 -14.78 14.26
CA GLN A 36 -7.43 -14.85 13.33
C GLN A 36 -6.48 -13.64 13.52
N PRO A 37 -5.17 -13.87 13.67
CA PRO A 37 -4.20 -12.79 13.71
C PRO A 37 -4.06 -12.16 12.31
N ILE A 38 -3.81 -10.85 12.27
CA ILE A 38 -3.50 -10.17 11.01
C ILE A 38 -2.09 -10.59 10.59
N ASP A 39 -1.96 -11.04 9.35
CA ASP A 39 -0.70 -11.49 8.78
C ASP A 39 -0.12 -10.48 7.77
N VAL A 40 1.09 -10.77 7.30
CA VAL A 40 1.79 -9.93 6.31
C VAL A 40 1.02 -9.87 4.98
N HIS A 41 0.39 -10.99 4.60
CA HIS A 41 -0.33 -11.10 3.34
C HIS A 41 -1.59 -10.22 3.32
N GLU A 42 -2.34 -10.15 4.42
CA GLU A 42 -3.50 -9.28 4.59
C GLU A 42 -3.11 -7.80 4.46
N ILE A 43 -1.99 -7.39 5.09
CA ILE A 43 -1.47 -6.03 4.95
C ILE A 43 -1.09 -5.74 3.50
N PHE A 44 -0.43 -6.68 2.83
CA PHE A 44 -0.03 -6.54 1.44
C PHE A 44 -1.24 -6.39 0.51
N GLU A 45 -2.28 -7.22 0.67
CA GLU A 45 -3.54 -7.12 -0.09
C GLU A 45 -4.23 -5.76 0.09
N HIS A 46 -4.11 -5.15 1.26
CA HIS A 46 -4.63 -3.80 1.47
C HIS A 46 -3.87 -2.72 0.70
N ILE A 47 -2.56 -2.84 0.52
CA ILE A 47 -1.73 -1.76 -0.05
C ILE A 47 -1.34 -1.99 -1.51
N ARG A 48 -1.45 -3.22 -2.04
CA ARG A 48 -0.99 -3.58 -3.40
C ARG A 48 -1.69 -2.83 -4.52
N ASP A 49 -2.97 -2.47 -4.35
CA ASP A 49 -3.78 -1.76 -5.35
C ASP A 49 -3.69 -0.24 -5.29
N ILE A 50 -2.97 0.31 -4.30
CA ILE A 50 -2.79 1.77 -4.22
C ILE A 50 -2.15 2.22 -5.53
N ARG A 51 -2.71 3.25 -6.15
CA ARG A 51 -2.21 3.80 -7.40
C ARG A 51 -1.12 4.81 -7.15
N ASP A 52 -0.16 4.82 -8.05
CA ASP A 52 0.84 5.88 -8.11
C ASP A 52 0.17 7.22 -8.50
N PRO A 53 0.57 8.35 -7.88
CA PRO A 53 0.01 9.65 -8.22
C PRO A 53 0.46 10.19 -9.59
N GLU A 54 1.56 9.69 -10.16
CA GLU A 54 2.10 10.10 -11.45
C GLU A 54 1.77 9.11 -12.58
N HIS A 55 1.63 7.82 -12.25
CA HIS A 55 1.40 6.75 -13.22
C HIS A 55 0.08 5.98 -12.99
N PRO A 56 -0.58 5.49 -14.05
CA PRO A 56 -1.83 4.72 -13.94
C PRO A 56 -1.61 3.26 -13.49
N HIS A 57 -0.58 3.00 -12.69
CA HIS A 57 -0.18 1.66 -12.24
C HIS A 57 -0.27 1.57 -10.71
N SER A 58 -0.44 0.34 -10.22
CA SER A 58 -0.46 0.09 -8.78
C SER A 58 0.97 0.01 -8.21
N LEU A 59 1.10 0.24 -6.90
CA LEU A 59 2.38 0.20 -6.21
C LEU A 59 3.05 -1.19 -6.31
N GLU A 60 2.28 -2.27 -6.37
CA GLU A 60 2.82 -3.61 -6.59
C GLU A 60 3.41 -3.76 -7.99
N VAL A 61 2.68 -3.35 -9.04
CA VAL A 61 3.16 -3.43 -10.42
C VAL A 61 4.46 -2.63 -10.59
N LEU A 62 4.60 -1.53 -9.88
CA LEU A 62 5.81 -0.68 -9.90
C LEU A 62 6.93 -1.19 -8.98
N GLY A 63 6.72 -2.27 -8.22
CA GLY A 63 7.67 -2.80 -7.25
C GLY A 63 7.93 -1.87 -6.07
N VAL A 64 7.04 -0.91 -5.83
CA VAL A 64 7.17 0.08 -4.74
C VAL A 64 6.89 -0.58 -3.39
N VAL A 65 6.01 -1.58 -3.35
CA VAL A 65 5.68 -2.37 -2.16
C VAL A 65 5.89 -3.85 -2.41
N SER A 66 6.33 -4.59 -1.39
CA SER A 66 6.52 -6.03 -1.43
C SER A 66 6.16 -6.66 -0.07
N GLU A 67 5.80 -7.94 -0.06
CA GLU A 67 5.52 -8.69 1.18
C GLU A 67 6.74 -8.73 2.11
N GLU A 68 7.94 -8.84 1.56
CA GLU A 68 9.21 -8.89 2.32
C GLU A 68 9.52 -7.59 3.06
N ALA A 69 8.99 -6.46 2.56
CA ALA A 69 9.17 -5.14 3.13
C ALA A 69 8.14 -4.80 4.23
N ILE A 70 7.28 -5.77 4.60
CA ILE A 70 6.23 -5.61 5.60
C ILE A 70 6.56 -6.45 6.82
N THR A 71 6.43 -5.86 8.00
CA THR A 71 6.56 -6.55 9.29
C THR A 71 5.30 -6.32 10.12
N VAL A 72 4.69 -7.41 10.59
CA VAL A 72 3.45 -7.38 11.38
C VAL A 72 3.69 -8.02 12.73
N ASP A 73 3.34 -7.31 13.79
CA ASP A 73 3.23 -7.83 15.15
C ASP A 73 1.78 -7.65 15.61
N ASP A 74 1.00 -8.71 15.46
CA ASP A 74 -0.42 -8.74 15.84
C ASP A 74 -0.59 -8.64 17.37
N SER A 75 0.38 -9.10 18.16
CA SER A 75 0.31 -9.11 19.63
C SER A 75 0.50 -7.72 20.23
N GLU A 76 1.50 -6.98 19.74
CA GLU A 76 1.74 -5.58 20.13
C GLU A 76 0.87 -4.58 19.36
N GLY A 77 0.17 -5.04 18.30
CA GLY A 77 -0.60 -4.18 17.42
C GLY A 77 0.32 -3.20 16.67
N ARG A 78 1.38 -3.69 16.04
CA ARG A 78 2.31 -2.88 15.24
C ARG A 78 2.38 -3.42 13.81
N VAL A 79 2.38 -2.50 12.85
CA VAL A 79 2.67 -2.81 11.45
C VAL A 79 3.74 -1.84 10.99
N SER A 80 4.83 -2.34 10.42
CA SER A 80 5.84 -1.53 9.75
C SER A 80 5.85 -1.88 8.28
N VAL A 81 5.73 -0.88 7.43
CA VAL A 81 5.79 -1.01 5.97
C VAL A 81 6.95 -0.18 5.45
N GLN A 82 7.85 -0.83 4.74
CA GLN A 82 8.89 -0.17 3.96
C GLN A 82 8.46 -0.13 2.50
N PHE A 83 8.63 1.01 1.85
CA PHE A 83 8.37 1.16 0.42
C PHE A 83 9.59 1.75 -0.30
N THR A 84 9.75 1.39 -1.55
CA THR A 84 10.89 1.80 -2.39
C THR A 84 10.37 2.70 -3.51
N PRO A 85 10.67 4.01 -3.49
CA PRO A 85 10.31 4.89 -4.59
C PRO A 85 10.93 4.41 -5.91
N THR A 86 10.24 4.64 -7.02
CA THR A 86 10.72 4.22 -8.35
C THR A 86 12.02 4.93 -8.76
N ILE A 87 12.24 6.15 -8.27
CA ILE A 87 13.44 6.96 -8.52
C ILE A 87 13.92 7.66 -7.24
N PRO A 88 15.25 7.87 -7.08
CA PRO A 88 15.83 8.44 -5.86
C PRO A 88 15.51 9.92 -5.61
N GLY A 89 14.89 10.61 -6.58
CA GLY A 89 14.44 12.01 -6.47
C GLY A 89 12.94 12.18 -6.63
N CYS A 90 12.16 11.14 -6.36
CA CYS A 90 10.70 11.15 -6.53
C CYS A 90 10.05 12.25 -5.68
N SER A 91 9.49 13.26 -6.33
CA SER A 91 8.77 14.36 -5.67
C SER A 91 7.50 13.87 -4.95
N MET A 92 6.96 12.72 -5.36
CA MET A 92 5.72 12.15 -4.85
C MET A 92 5.92 11.06 -3.79
N ALA A 93 7.15 10.78 -3.36
CA ALA A 93 7.44 9.77 -2.33
C ALA A 93 6.67 10.03 -1.02
N THR A 94 6.52 11.29 -0.61
CA THR A 94 5.71 11.66 0.56
C THR A 94 4.22 11.37 0.36
N LEU A 95 3.67 11.58 -0.84
CA LEU A 95 2.26 11.28 -1.14
C LEU A 95 2.01 9.78 -1.18
N ILE A 96 2.93 8.99 -1.74
CA ILE A 96 2.87 7.52 -1.74
C ILE A 96 2.85 7.02 -0.28
N GLY A 97 3.79 7.48 0.55
CA GLY A 97 3.83 7.13 1.97
C GLY A 97 2.56 7.54 2.73
N LEU A 98 2.00 8.72 2.43
CA LEU A 98 0.74 9.17 3.02
C LEU A 98 -0.45 8.31 2.58
N ALA A 99 -0.51 7.92 1.30
CA ALA A 99 -1.56 7.04 0.78
C ALA A 99 -1.52 5.66 1.46
N ILE A 100 -0.35 5.06 1.59
CA ILE A 100 -0.15 3.80 2.33
C ILE A 100 -0.64 3.97 3.78
N LYS A 101 -0.20 5.04 4.46
CA LYS A 101 -0.57 5.28 5.86
C LYS A 101 -2.08 5.47 6.04
N VAL A 102 -2.73 6.20 5.15
CA VAL A 102 -4.19 6.41 5.19
C VAL A 102 -4.95 5.12 4.87
N LYS A 103 -4.46 4.31 3.93
CA LYS A 103 -5.07 3.01 3.63
C LYS A 103 -5.04 2.10 4.85
N LEU A 104 -3.89 1.95 5.50
CA LEU A 104 -3.75 1.15 6.71
C LEU A 104 -4.59 1.71 7.86
N LEU A 105 -4.65 3.03 8.04
CA LEU A 105 -5.48 3.67 9.05
C LEU A 105 -6.99 3.37 8.85
N ARG A 106 -7.45 3.27 7.60
CA ARG A 106 -8.86 3.00 7.26
C ARG A 106 -9.20 1.51 7.28
N SER A 107 -8.23 0.65 6.97
CA SER A 107 -8.44 -0.79 6.85
C SER A 107 -8.19 -1.56 8.14
N LEU A 108 -7.25 -1.11 8.99
CA LEU A 108 -6.87 -1.85 10.19
C LEU A 108 -7.66 -1.42 11.43
N PRO A 109 -7.85 -2.34 12.40
CA PRO A 109 -8.40 -1.99 13.70
C PRO A 109 -7.57 -0.91 14.41
N SER A 110 -8.23 -0.01 15.14
CA SER A 110 -7.59 1.15 15.82
C SER A 110 -6.50 0.79 16.83
N ARG A 111 -6.41 -0.48 17.25
CA ARG A 111 -5.33 -1.00 18.10
C ARG A 111 -3.98 -1.00 17.39
N PHE A 112 -3.96 -1.01 16.07
CA PHE A 112 -2.73 -1.08 15.28
C PHE A 112 -2.06 0.28 15.13
N LYS A 113 -0.75 0.30 15.35
CA LYS A 113 0.14 1.42 15.08
C LYS A 113 0.88 1.14 13.78
N SER A 114 0.45 1.82 12.71
CA SER A 114 1.09 1.73 11.40
C SER A 114 2.27 2.69 11.29
N GLU A 115 3.44 2.13 11.05
CA GLU A 115 4.66 2.82 10.70
C GLU A 115 4.94 2.64 9.21
N VAL A 116 5.23 3.73 8.50
CA VAL A 116 5.52 3.71 7.07
C VAL A 116 6.81 4.45 6.84
N ARG A 117 7.76 3.83 6.16
CA ARG A 117 9.10 4.36 5.90
C ARG A 117 9.56 4.06 4.48
N ILE A 118 10.42 4.91 3.95
CA ILE A 118 11.19 4.64 2.74
C ILE A 118 12.31 3.64 3.09
N ALA A 119 12.55 2.67 2.22
CA ALA A 119 13.65 1.73 2.34
C ALA A 119 15.00 2.46 2.26
N ALA A 120 15.96 2.10 3.13
CA ALA A 120 17.22 2.84 3.26
C ALA A 120 18.07 2.82 1.97
N GLY A 121 18.65 3.95 1.63
CA GLY A 121 19.46 4.15 0.43
C GLY A 121 18.67 4.27 -0.88
N THR A 122 17.33 4.38 -0.82
CA THR A 122 16.49 4.41 -2.02
C THR A 122 16.01 5.80 -2.41
N HIS A 123 16.14 6.80 -1.51
CA HIS A 123 15.74 8.17 -1.80
C HIS A 123 16.70 9.22 -1.20
N ASN A 124 16.97 10.29 -1.93
CA ASN A 124 17.94 11.33 -1.55
C ASN A 124 17.58 12.06 -0.24
N THR A 125 16.29 12.15 0.07
CA THR A 125 15.76 12.81 1.28
C THR A 125 14.93 11.85 2.15
N GLU A 126 15.28 10.56 2.15
CA GLU A 126 14.55 9.52 2.88
C GLU A 126 14.34 9.84 4.37
N ASP A 127 15.35 10.36 5.06
CA ASP A 127 15.25 10.71 6.49
C ASP A 127 14.22 11.80 6.76
N GLU A 128 14.16 12.82 5.90
CA GLU A 128 13.22 13.93 6.03
C GLU A 128 11.79 13.45 5.79
N ILE A 129 11.59 12.62 4.78
CA ILE A 129 10.27 12.05 4.46
C ILE A 129 9.83 11.09 5.57
N ASN A 130 10.73 10.22 6.06
CA ASN A 130 10.46 9.32 7.16
C ASN A 130 10.06 10.08 8.43
N LYS A 131 10.73 11.20 8.73
CA LYS A 131 10.38 12.08 9.84
C LYS A 131 9.01 12.72 9.65
N GLN A 132 8.68 13.17 8.44
CA GLN A 132 7.37 13.73 8.11
C GLN A 132 6.25 12.69 8.27
N LEU A 133 6.47 11.47 7.79
CA LEU A 133 5.51 10.37 7.90
C LEU A 133 5.34 9.89 9.35
N ALA A 134 6.39 9.95 10.18
CA ALA A 134 6.32 9.58 11.60
C ALA A 134 5.55 10.59 12.47
N ASP A 135 5.53 11.86 12.07
CA ASP A 135 4.85 12.94 12.79
C ASP A 135 3.32 12.86 12.61
N LYS A 136 2.62 12.49 13.69
CA LYS A 136 1.16 12.31 13.67
C LYS A 136 0.41 13.62 13.50
N GLU A 137 0.90 14.71 14.08
CA GLU A 137 0.24 16.02 13.98
C GLU A 137 0.38 16.55 12.56
N ARG A 138 1.54 16.35 11.94
CA ARG A 138 1.77 16.72 10.54
C ARG A 138 0.93 15.91 9.58
N VAL A 139 0.82 14.59 9.79
CA VAL A 139 -0.05 13.72 8.98
C VAL A 139 -1.51 14.12 9.15
N ALA A 140 -1.98 14.38 10.37
CA ALA A 140 -3.34 14.83 10.62
C ALA A 140 -3.65 16.16 9.89
N ALA A 141 -2.78 17.16 10.02
CA ALA A 141 -2.92 18.44 9.33
C ALA A 141 -2.93 18.29 7.80
N ALA A 142 -2.13 17.36 7.26
CA ALA A 142 -2.15 17.06 5.83
C ALA A 142 -3.49 16.48 5.35
N LEU A 143 -4.18 15.70 6.19
CA LEU A 143 -5.48 15.11 5.87
C LEU A 143 -6.65 16.07 6.04
N GLU A 144 -6.48 17.16 6.79
CA GLU A 144 -7.45 18.27 6.84
C GLU A 144 -7.37 19.17 5.60
N ASN A 145 -6.24 19.13 4.87
CA ASN A 145 -6.12 19.84 3.60
C ASN A 145 -6.89 19.11 2.50
N MET A 146 -8.00 19.71 2.06
CA MET A 146 -8.88 19.15 1.03
C MET A 146 -8.17 18.80 -0.29
N THR A 147 -7.11 19.52 -0.67
CA THR A 147 -6.36 19.24 -1.91
C THR A 147 -5.56 17.96 -1.76
N LEU A 148 -4.82 17.82 -0.66
CA LEU A 148 -4.04 16.61 -0.37
C LEU A 148 -4.95 15.40 -0.16
N LEU A 149 -6.05 15.58 0.57
CA LEU A 149 -7.02 14.53 0.82
C LEU A 149 -7.63 14.00 -0.49
N LYS A 150 -7.92 14.86 -1.47
CA LYS A 150 -8.40 14.45 -2.80
C LYS A 150 -7.36 13.62 -3.55
N LEU A 151 -6.10 14.05 -3.56
CA LEU A 151 -5.00 13.31 -4.21
C LEU A 151 -4.77 11.94 -3.55
N VAL A 152 -4.79 11.89 -2.22
CA VAL A 152 -4.71 10.62 -1.49
C VAL A 152 -5.89 9.72 -1.85
N ASN A 153 -7.12 10.24 -1.79
CA ASN A 153 -8.31 9.46 -2.13
C ASN A 153 -8.30 8.98 -3.59
N SER A 154 -7.73 9.72 -4.54
CA SER A 154 -7.57 9.23 -5.91
C SER A 154 -6.59 8.06 -5.98
N CYS A 155 -5.50 8.08 -5.21
CA CYS A 155 -4.58 6.94 -5.11
C CYS A 155 -5.26 5.70 -4.52
N LEU A 156 -6.25 5.89 -3.63
CA LEU A 156 -6.99 4.82 -2.95
C LEU A 156 -8.25 4.35 -3.68
N ALA A 157 -8.60 4.96 -4.82
CA ALA A 157 -9.81 4.62 -5.55
C ALA A 157 -9.74 3.19 -6.09
N PRO A 158 -10.81 2.39 -5.97
CA PRO A 158 -10.83 1.03 -6.48
C PRO A 158 -10.63 1.03 -8.00
N VAL A 159 -9.84 0.09 -8.49
CA VAL A 159 -9.74 -0.20 -9.92
C VAL A 159 -11.03 -0.92 -10.31
N HIS A 160 -11.90 -0.28 -11.09
CA HIS A 160 -12.99 -0.98 -11.74
C HIS A 160 -12.38 -1.85 -12.84
N THR A 161 -12.01 -3.09 -12.53
CA THR A 161 -11.86 -4.12 -13.54
C THR A 161 -13.25 -4.40 -14.09
N THR A 162 -13.57 -3.82 -15.23
CA THR A 162 -14.71 -4.28 -16.03
C THR A 162 -14.41 -5.70 -16.49
N PRO A 163 -15.36 -6.64 -16.42
CA PRO A 163 -15.17 -8.02 -16.89
C PRO A 163 -14.76 -8.14 -18.37
N ASP A 164 -14.82 -7.04 -19.13
CA ASP A 164 -14.56 -7.01 -20.57
C ASP A 164 -13.06 -7.00 -20.94
N ASP A 165 -12.14 -6.87 -19.97
CA ASP A 165 -10.68 -6.91 -20.24
C ASP A 165 -10.10 -8.34 -20.30
N GLU A 166 -10.92 -9.39 -20.13
CA GLU A 166 -10.47 -10.81 -20.18
C GLU A 166 -10.60 -11.49 -21.55
N ILE A 167 -10.83 -10.78 -22.65
CA ILE A 167 -10.84 -11.41 -23.99
C ILE A 167 -10.03 -10.60 -25.01
N GLU A 168 -8.71 -10.81 -25.00
CA GLU A 168 -7.93 -10.87 -26.24
C GLU A 168 -6.64 -11.67 -26.02
N ILE A 169 -6.75 -13.01 -26.11
CA ILE A 169 -5.71 -13.90 -26.64
C ILE A 169 -6.41 -14.97 -27.50
#